data_AF-A0A1G9J3N1-F1
#
_entry.id   AF-A0A1G9J3N1-F1
#
_cell.length_a   1.000
_cell.length_b   1.000
_cell.length_c   1.000
_cell.angle_alpha   90.00
_cell.angle_beta   90.00
_cell.angle_gamma   90.00
#
_symmetry.space_group_name_H-M   'P 1'
#
loop_
_entity.id
_entity.type
_entity.pdbx_description
1 polymer ?
#
loop_
_entity_poly.entity_id
_entity_poly.type
_entity_poly.pdbx_seq_one_letter_code
_entity_poly.pdbx_strand_id
1 'polypeptide(L)'
;MPFLWLEVNDEPGPDSLRGYIERNSIALLSNSGKAPLDPPSFDWLGRSCNRNRVRASGLWNQNHVEECYDPAFLDTLERLIHAETEAP
;
A
#
# COMPACT_ATOMS: atom_id res chain seq x y z
N MET A 1 -6.36 9.64 14.07
CA MET A 1 -5.22 9.13 13.30
C MET A 1 -4.31 10.30 13.00
N PRO A 2 -3.09 10.36 13.54
CA PRO A 2 -2.11 11.34 13.08
C PRO A 2 -1.84 11.11 11.59
N PHE A 3 -1.60 12.19 10.85
CA PHE A 3 -1.35 12.14 9.41
C PHE A 3 0.14 12.40 9.19
N LEU A 4 0.81 11.49 8.47
CA LEU A 4 2.21 11.57 8.11
C LEU A 4 2.31 11.90 6.62
N TRP A 5 3.09 12.93 6.29
CA TRP A 5 3.46 13.27 4.93
C TRP A 5 4.93 12.88 4.72
N LEU A 6 5.26 12.23 3.61
CA LEU A 6 6.63 11.83 3.31
C LEU A 6 7.07 12.54 2.04
N GLU A 7 8.13 13.35 2.14
CA GLU A 7 8.71 13.99 0.98
C GLU A 7 9.47 12.96 0.11
N VAL A 8 9.11 12.88 -1.17
CA VAL A 8 9.78 12.03 -2.17
C VAL A 8 10.18 12.91 -3.34
N ASN A 9 11.43 13.36 -3.33
CA ASN A 9 12.00 14.37 -4.23
C ASN A 9 12.63 13.81 -5.51
N ASP A 10 12.22 12.62 -5.93
CA ASP A 10 12.70 12.05 -7.19
C ASP A 10 11.87 12.49 -8.39
N GLU A 11 12.44 12.28 -9.59
CA GLU A 11 11.76 12.61 -10.82
C GLU A 11 10.48 11.77 -10.99
N PRO A 12 9.33 12.38 -11.32
CA PRO A 12 8.12 11.64 -11.59
C PRO A 12 8.30 10.66 -12.76
N GLY A 13 8.01 9.38 -12.52
CA GLY A 13 8.13 8.35 -13.53
C GLY A 13 7.80 6.95 -13.00
N PRO A 14 7.84 5.92 -13.87
CA PRO A 14 7.60 4.53 -13.47
C PRO A 14 8.61 4.02 -12.42
N ASP A 15 9.78 4.64 -12.37
CA ASP A 15 10.88 4.32 -11.45
C ASP A 15 10.87 5.20 -10.19
N SER A 16 9.87 6.08 -10.03
CA SER A 16 9.76 6.91 -8.83
C SER A 16 9.48 6.05 -7.60
N LEU A 17 10.19 6.35 -6.51
CA LEU A 17 10.02 5.83 -5.17
C LEU A 17 8.57 5.95 -4.68
N ARG A 18 7.85 7.00 -5.10
CA ARG A 18 6.41 7.13 -4.79
C ARG A 18 5.63 5.92 -5.33
N GLY A 19 5.82 5.60 -6.61
CA GLY A 19 5.16 4.46 -7.25
C GLY A 19 5.63 3.13 -6.67
N TYR A 20 6.92 3.03 -6.33
CA TYR A 20 7.48 1.87 -5.64
C TYR A 20 6.85 1.64 -4.26
N ILE A 21 6.71 2.67 -3.44
CA ILE A 21 6.10 2.57 -2.10
C ILE A 21 4.61 2.25 -2.22
N GLU A 22 3.89 2.91 -3.14
CA GLU A 22 2.46 2.68 -3.37
C GLU A 22 2.17 1.22 -3.74
N ARG A 23 2.80 0.71 -4.81
CA ARG A 23 2.53 -0.64 -5.31
C ARG A 23 2.82 -1.71 -4.28
N ASN A 24 3.94 -1.58 -3.55
CA ASN A 24 4.34 -2.54 -2.53
C ASN A 24 3.44 -2.46 -1.28
N SER A 25 3.01 -1.27 -0.87
CA SER A 25 2.06 -1.12 0.25
C SER A 25 0.73 -1.80 -0.07
N ILE A 26 0.21 -1.60 -1.29
CA ILE A 26 -1.03 -2.23 -1.73
C ILE A 26 -0.87 -3.75 -1.83
N ALA A 27 0.23 -4.23 -2.41
CA ALA A 27 0.51 -5.65 -2.54
C ALA A 27 0.69 -6.35 -1.17
N LEU A 28 1.32 -5.67 -0.20
CA LEU A 28 1.48 -6.15 1.17
C LEU A 28 0.13 -6.27 1.89
N LEU A 29 -0.71 -5.22 1.80
CA LEU A 29 -2.00 -5.15 2.52
C LEU A 29 -3.13 -5.92 1.82
N SER A 30 -2.92 -6.35 0.58
CA SER A 30 -3.94 -7.09 -0.15
C SER A 30 -4.12 -8.51 0.38
N ASN A 31 -5.37 -8.87 0.65
CA ASN A 31 -5.77 -10.24 1.00
C ASN A 31 -5.99 -11.14 -0.23
N SER A 32 -5.78 -10.63 -1.46
CA SER A 32 -6.09 -11.36 -2.68
C SER A 32 -5.15 -12.57 -2.85
N GLY A 33 -5.72 -13.78 -2.82
CA GLY A 33 -4.95 -15.02 -2.97
C GLY A 33 -3.99 -15.32 -1.81
N LYS A 34 -4.13 -14.62 -0.68
CA LYS A 34 -3.24 -14.73 0.50
C LYS A 34 -4.07 -15.00 1.76
N ALA A 35 -3.44 -15.59 2.78
CA ALA A 35 -4.04 -15.61 4.11
C ALA A 35 -4.12 -14.16 4.63
N PRO A 36 -5.29 -13.67 5.09
CA PRO A 36 -5.42 -12.27 5.48
C PRO A 36 -4.56 -11.92 6.70
N LEU A 37 -3.66 -10.96 6.54
CA LEU A 37 -2.92 -10.38 7.68
C LEU A 37 -3.82 -9.44 8.48
N ASP A 38 -4.56 -8.60 7.77
CA ASP A 38 -5.57 -7.70 8.33
C ASP A 38 -6.86 -7.82 7.50
N PRO A 39 -7.78 -8.71 7.89
CA PRO A 39 -9.03 -8.90 7.15
C PRO A 39 -9.93 -7.66 7.27
N PRO A 40 -10.64 -7.27 6.20
CA PRO A 40 -11.58 -6.15 6.29
C PRO A 40 -12.70 -6.48 7.27
N SER A 41 -13.16 -5.46 8.02
CA SER A 41 -14.27 -5.57 8.97
C SER A 41 -15.48 -6.28 8.36
N PHE A 42 -16.32 -6.94 9.17
CA PHE A 42 -17.48 -7.69 8.68
C PHE A 42 -18.46 -6.84 7.85
N ASP A 43 -18.54 -5.54 8.14
CA ASP A 43 -19.42 -4.59 7.44
C ASP A 43 -18.73 -3.81 6.30
N TRP A 44 -17.55 -4.25 5.85
CA TRP A 44 -16.86 -3.67 4.71
C TRP A 44 -17.75 -3.64 3.45
N LEU A 45 -18.10 -2.42 3.01
CA LEU A 45 -18.99 -2.16 1.89
C LEU A 45 -18.48 -2.72 0.55
N GLY A 46 -17.17 -2.92 0.40
CA GLY A 46 -16.60 -3.48 -0.81
C GLY A 46 -17.04 -4.92 -1.08
N ARG A 47 -17.61 -5.66 -0.10
CA ARG A 47 -18.28 -6.95 -0.35
C ARG A 47 -19.42 -6.85 -1.36
N SER A 48 -20.09 -5.70 -1.43
CA SER A 48 -21.17 -5.40 -2.39
C SER A 48 -20.67 -4.82 -3.72
N CYS A 49 -19.36 -4.56 -3.87
CA CYS A 49 -18.80 -4.05 -5.12
C CYS A 49 -18.87 -5.12 -6.20
N ASN A 50 -19.19 -4.75 -7.45
CA ASN A 50 -19.23 -5.69 -8.58
C ASN A 50 -17.84 -6.15 -9.06
N ARG A 51 -16.75 -5.54 -8.57
CA ARG A 51 -15.37 -5.87 -8.96
C ARG A 51 -14.78 -6.93 -8.04
N ASN A 52 -14.38 -8.06 -8.61
CA ASN A 52 -13.74 -9.17 -7.88
C ASN A 52 -12.52 -8.72 -7.08
N ARG A 53 -11.66 -7.89 -7.69
CA ARG A 53 -10.45 -7.40 -7.03
C ARG A 53 -10.75 -6.58 -5.77
N VAL A 54 -11.84 -5.81 -5.71
CA VAL A 54 -12.22 -5.09 -4.46
C VAL A 54 -12.57 -6.09 -3.36
N ARG A 55 -13.41 -7.08 -3.71
CA ARG A 55 -13.89 -8.10 -2.77
C ARG A 55 -12.76 -8.98 -2.24
N ALA A 56 -11.90 -9.48 -3.14
CA ALA A 56 -10.83 -10.40 -2.83
C ALA A 56 -9.67 -9.74 -2.07
N SER A 57 -9.31 -8.51 -2.45
CA SER A 57 -8.21 -7.80 -1.79
C SER A 57 -8.58 -7.24 -0.43
N GLY A 58 -9.86 -6.95 -0.18
CA GLY A 58 -10.27 -6.15 0.98
C GLY A 58 -9.92 -4.67 0.86
N LEU A 59 -9.51 -4.20 -0.32
CA LEU A 59 -9.13 -2.82 -0.60
C LEU A 59 -10.04 -2.24 -1.70
N TRP A 60 -10.27 -0.93 -1.69
CA TRP A 60 -10.94 -0.27 -2.83
C TRP A 60 -10.07 -0.24 -4.08
N ASN A 61 -8.75 -0.34 -3.93
CA ASN A 61 -7.81 -0.32 -5.04
C ASN A 61 -7.97 -1.53 -5.97
N GLN A 62 -7.60 -1.37 -7.24
CA GLN A 62 -7.65 -2.44 -8.25
C GLN A 62 -6.27 -2.81 -8.81
N ASN A 63 -5.32 -1.90 -8.71
CA ASN A 63 -3.97 -2.08 -9.20
C ASN A 63 -3.13 -2.74 -8.10
N HIS A 64 -2.09 -3.50 -8.46
CA HIS A 64 -1.12 -4.07 -7.54
C HIS A 64 -1.66 -5.06 -6.46
N VAL A 65 -2.97 -5.29 -6.38
CA VAL A 65 -3.59 -6.15 -5.36
C VAL A 65 -3.26 -7.62 -5.50
N GLU A 66 -2.85 -8.06 -6.69
CA GLU A 66 -2.45 -9.45 -6.96
C GLU A 66 -0.93 -9.61 -7.03
N GLU A 67 -0.17 -8.52 -6.80
CA GLU A 67 1.28 -8.54 -6.90
C GLU A 67 1.92 -9.07 -5.60
N CYS A 68 3.17 -9.53 -5.74
CA CYS A 68 4.05 -9.75 -4.62
C CYS A 68 4.77 -8.43 -4.31
N TYR A 69 4.79 -8.03 -3.04
CA TYR A 69 5.60 -6.90 -2.63
C TYR A 69 7.07 -7.32 -2.51
N ASP A 70 7.99 -6.41 -2.76
CA ASP A 70 9.41 -6.53 -2.46
C ASP A 70 9.64 -6.12 -1.00
N PRO A 71 10.05 -7.03 -0.09
CA PRO A 71 10.28 -6.71 1.32
C PRO A 71 11.23 -5.54 1.59
N ALA A 72 12.20 -5.27 0.70
CA ALA A 72 13.13 -4.14 0.84
C ALA A 72 12.43 -2.77 0.76
N PHE A 73 11.16 -2.71 0.34
CA PHE A 73 10.38 -1.47 0.37
C PHE A 73 10.14 -0.96 1.80
N LEU A 74 10.09 -1.86 2.80
CA LEU A 74 9.87 -1.46 4.19
C LEU A 74 11.05 -0.65 4.72
N ASP A 75 12.28 -1.07 4.43
CA ASP A 75 13.50 -0.32 4.78
C ASP A 75 13.52 1.06 4.09
N THR A 76 13.03 1.10 2.84
CA THR A 76 12.92 2.36 2.08
C THR A 76 11.90 3.31 2.72
N LEU A 77 10.74 2.78 3.11
CA LEU A 77 9.68 3.53 3.77
C LEU A 77 10.13 4.03 5.16
N GLU A 78 10.76 3.16 5.95
CA GLU A 78 11.29 3.49 7.27
C GLU A 78 12.32 4.64 7.20
N ARG A 79 13.25 4.58 6.24
CA ARG A 79 14.22 5.67 6.03
C ARG A 79 13.55 7.02 5.75
N LEU A 80 12.46 7.05 4.96
CA LEU A 80 11.72 8.28 4.69
C LEU A 80 10.99 8.79 5.93
N ILE A 81 10.42 7.89 6.73
CA ILE A 81 9.77 8.24 8.01
C ILE A 81 10.76 8.89 8.97
N HIS A 82 11.96 8.33 9.09
CA HIS A 82 13.01 8.90 9.94
C HIS A 82 13.47 10.26 9.43
N ALA A 83 13.70 10.40 8.13
CA ALA A 83 14.09 11.67 7.53
C ALA A 83 13.04 12.78 7.79
N GLU A 84 11.75 12.46 7.74
CA GLU A 84 10.66 13.40 8.05
C GLU A 84 10.61 13.74 9.55
N THR A 85 10.80 12.75 10.43
CA THR A 85 10.69 12.94 11.88
C THR A 85 11.89 13.70 12.46
N GLU A 86 13.04 13.63 11.78
CA GLU A 86 14.26 14.37 12.10
C GLU A 86 14.34 15.74 11.40
N ALA A 87 13.38 16.07 10.53
CA ALA A 87 13.31 17.37 9.89
C ALA A 87 13.00 18.48 10.93
N PRO A 88 13.67 19.64 10.86
CA PRO A 88 13.57 20.72 11.85
C PRO A 88 12.21 21.44 11.87
#